data_AF-A0A233SY10-F1
#
_entry.id   AF-A0A233SY10-F1
#
_cell.length_a   1.000
_cell.length_b   1.000
_cell.length_c   1.000
_cell.angle_alpha   90.00
_cell.angle_beta   90.00
_cell.angle_gamma   90.00
#
_symmetry.space_group_name_H-M   'P 1'
#
loop_
_entity.id
_entity.type
_entity.pdbx_description
1 polymer ?
#
loop_
_entity_poly.entity_id
_entity_poly.type
_entity_poly.pdbx_seq_one_letter_code
_entity_poly.pdbx_strand_id
1 'polypeptide(L)'
;MTSPALTATTPTRPPVTLLLDAHDDRTIHAAAYQRAHPDRGRITTDPTPHTNSLAYLALDLLRAMGRDSFSHPDAERMSTDPAWRAVTCWTLNTGLEEAIVLRAHRLTPERLHRLATWRTETGIHLILLAHTPTPADEQRLNERLTAADLTDLTAVRGTDAILSAIGPAATGRRHGPPPSDHAYPLPSLPRSGIAAFRADCWRRQNNLDFAHTDGQYRAGYAAARTWLARHSPPPAPPDTPQAEDAGPDGATPWQDMEGLRLFLARLTVLSPSPQHTLARVRGAQAGFLSQALLLNVPDDLAEHGGPGITTVPITPRVAHTLTSELPNPLRAAAVAALLFTGTAQPLLSMTQLASIDERTTRLAIDRDSRINVGVPPGPRHMYAIPPRARPLLAAALEFRRRTPRTADHLGLFANCFGTSERFDHLIRDTSVHVPAVVHPHPADDWHTAARCWHLNTPALAPPGACP
;
A
#
# COMPACT_ATOMS: atom_id res chain seq x y z
N MET A 1 1.19 -35.91 -24.47
CA MET A 1 2.34 -34.97 -24.37
C MET A 1 2.34 -34.38 -22.98
N THR A 2 3.25 -34.87 -22.15
CA THR A 2 3.38 -34.59 -20.72
C THR A 2 4.22 -33.32 -20.56
N SER A 3 3.64 -32.25 -20.01
CA SER A 3 4.39 -31.03 -19.66
C SER A 3 5.38 -31.33 -18.53
N PRO A 4 6.65 -30.89 -18.61
CA PRO A 4 7.61 -31.11 -17.55
C PRO A 4 7.28 -30.20 -16.37
N ALA A 5 7.20 -30.80 -15.18
CA ALA A 5 7.13 -30.09 -13.92
C ALA A 5 8.42 -29.28 -13.73
N LEU A 6 8.29 -27.94 -13.73
CA LEU A 6 9.33 -27.04 -13.26
C LEU A 6 9.63 -27.38 -11.81
N THR A 7 10.74 -28.08 -11.59
CA THR A 7 11.29 -28.36 -10.26
C THR A 7 11.75 -27.02 -9.71
N ALA A 8 10.92 -26.39 -8.88
CA ALA A 8 11.32 -25.21 -8.14
C ALA A 8 12.44 -25.63 -7.17
N THR A 9 13.69 -25.35 -7.53
CA THR A 9 14.83 -25.42 -6.62
C THR A 9 14.53 -24.49 -5.46
N THR A 10 14.28 -25.07 -4.28
CA THR A 10 14.13 -24.34 -3.02
C THR A 10 15.37 -23.47 -2.84
N PRO A 11 15.25 -22.14 -2.70
CA PRO A 11 16.42 -21.30 -2.48
C PRO A 11 17.14 -21.78 -1.22
N THR A 12 18.38 -22.24 -1.36
CA THR A 12 19.24 -22.63 -0.23
C THR A 12 19.43 -21.42 0.66
N ARG A 13 18.89 -21.51 1.88
CA ARG A 13 18.93 -20.44 2.87
C ARG A 13 20.39 -20.16 3.29
N PRO A 14 20.80 -18.89 3.41
CA PRO A 14 22.17 -18.58 3.84
C PRO A 14 22.39 -19.04 5.29
N PRO A 15 23.52 -19.69 5.62
CA PRO A 15 23.80 -20.15 6.98
C PRO A 15 23.82 -18.97 7.97
N VAL A 16 23.57 -19.26 9.24
CA VAL A 16 23.63 -18.25 10.30
C VAL A 16 25.09 -17.88 10.55
N THR A 17 25.43 -16.61 10.48
CA THR A 17 26.79 -16.15 10.75
C THR A 17 26.92 -15.81 12.24
N LEU A 18 27.82 -16.49 12.95
CA LEU A 18 28.09 -16.23 14.37
C LEU A 18 29.41 -15.47 14.51
N LEU A 19 29.32 -14.19 14.90
CA LEU A 19 30.46 -13.33 15.15
C LEU A 19 30.83 -13.38 16.63
N LEU A 20 32.00 -13.93 16.95
CA LEU A 20 32.46 -14.17 18.32
C LEU A 20 33.51 -13.12 18.74
N ASP A 21 33.06 -12.12 19.49
CA ASP A 21 33.90 -11.04 19.99
C ASP A 21 34.39 -11.34 21.42
N ALA A 22 35.66 -11.71 21.55
CA ALA A 22 36.26 -12.02 22.84
C ALA A 22 36.48 -10.79 23.74
N HIS A 23 36.54 -9.58 23.19
CA HIS A 23 36.98 -8.37 23.90
C HIS A 23 35.87 -7.35 24.15
N ASP A 24 34.67 -7.59 23.64
CA ASP A 24 33.57 -6.61 23.68
C ASP A 24 33.98 -5.28 23.02
N ASP A 25 34.51 -5.39 21.80
CA ASP A 25 35.13 -4.30 21.08
C ASP A 25 34.07 -3.31 20.58
N ARG A 26 34.20 -2.06 21.03
CA ARG A 26 33.33 -0.95 20.64
C ARG A 26 33.39 -0.67 19.13
N THR A 27 34.51 -0.96 18.48
CA THR A 27 34.68 -0.76 17.03
C THR A 27 33.79 -1.71 16.23
N ILE A 28 33.68 -2.98 16.66
CA ILE A 28 32.79 -3.99 16.07
C ILE A 28 31.33 -3.57 16.24
N HIS A 29 30.96 -3.13 17.45
CA HIS A 29 29.62 -2.60 17.73
C HIS A 29 29.29 -1.39 16.84
N ALA A 30 30.20 -0.43 16.72
CA ALA A 30 30.01 0.74 15.87
C ALA A 30 29.89 0.36 14.39
N ALA A 31 30.72 -0.56 13.91
CA ALA A 31 30.68 -1.04 12.52
C ALA A 31 29.33 -1.71 12.19
N ALA A 32 28.80 -2.54 13.09
CA ALA A 32 27.48 -3.16 12.91
C ALA A 32 26.39 -2.09 12.74
N TYR A 33 26.35 -1.08 13.62
CA TYR A 33 25.37 0.02 13.47
C TYR A 33 25.56 0.85 12.20
N GLN A 34 26.80 1.09 11.79
CA GLN A 34 27.11 1.83 10.56
C GLN A 34 26.74 1.05 9.29
N ARG A 35 26.73 -0.28 9.36
CA ARG A 35 26.31 -1.17 8.27
C ARG A 35 24.79 -1.15 8.04
N ALA A 36 24.00 -0.87 9.08
CA ALA A 36 22.54 -0.84 9.02
C ALA A 36 22.03 0.20 8.00
N HIS A 37 21.17 -0.27 7.10
CA HIS A 37 20.50 0.54 6.09
C HIS A 37 19.16 -0.12 5.71
N PRO A 38 18.07 0.16 6.46
CA PRO A 38 16.79 -0.53 6.28
C PRO A 38 16.26 -0.49 4.85
N ASP A 39 16.39 0.65 4.16
CA ASP A 39 15.97 0.81 2.74
C ASP A 39 16.79 -0.02 1.74
N ARG A 40 17.91 -0.61 2.18
CA ARG A 40 18.76 -1.53 1.40
C ARG A 40 18.73 -2.94 1.96
N GLY A 41 17.70 -3.27 2.74
CA GLY A 41 17.47 -4.63 3.22
C GLY A 41 18.28 -5.03 4.44
N ARG A 42 18.98 -4.10 5.12
CA ARG A 42 19.92 -4.44 6.21
C ARG A 42 19.57 -3.74 7.51
N ILE A 43 19.42 -4.50 8.59
CA ILE A 43 19.14 -3.95 9.91
C ILE A 43 20.16 -4.41 10.95
N THR A 44 20.32 -3.61 12.01
CA THR A 44 21.08 -3.99 13.19
C THR A 44 20.24 -3.69 14.41
N THR A 45 20.05 -4.71 15.25
CA THR A 45 19.19 -4.67 16.41
C THR A 45 20.01 -4.91 17.65
N ASP A 46 19.83 -4.05 18.64
CA ASP A 46 20.38 -4.24 19.98
C ASP A 46 19.24 -4.60 20.93
N PRO A 47 19.16 -5.86 21.35
CA PRO A 47 18.18 -6.32 22.31
C PRO A 47 18.13 -5.42 23.55
N THR A 48 16.94 -4.92 23.90
CA THR A 48 16.73 -4.18 25.14
C THR A 48 17.28 -5.00 26.31
N PRO A 49 18.18 -4.43 27.14
CA PRO A 49 18.86 -5.18 28.19
C PRO A 49 17.88 -5.53 29.33
N HIS A 50 18.16 -6.63 30.04
CA HIS A 50 17.44 -7.07 31.25
C HIS A 50 15.93 -7.33 31.09
N THR A 51 15.42 -7.45 29.86
CA THR A 51 14.06 -7.94 29.60
C THR A 51 14.07 -9.34 28.99
N ASN A 52 13.29 -10.24 29.57
CA ASN A 52 13.05 -11.59 29.04
C ASN A 52 11.75 -11.66 28.22
N SER A 53 11.08 -10.53 28.01
CA SER A 53 9.84 -10.51 27.24
C SER A 53 10.10 -10.74 25.76
N LEU A 54 9.45 -11.75 25.19
CA LEU A 54 9.51 -12.07 23.76
C LEU A 54 8.96 -10.94 22.88
N ALA A 55 8.02 -10.15 23.39
CA ALA A 55 7.48 -9.00 22.68
C ALA A 55 8.54 -7.91 22.48
N TYR A 56 9.38 -7.65 23.48
CA TYR A 56 10.41 -6.62 23.40
C TYR A 56 11.44 -6.90 22.30
N LEU A 57 11.84 -8.17 22.11
CA LEU A 57 12.73 -8.51 20.99
C LEU A 57 12.09 -8.17 19.63
N ALA A 58 10.80 -8.46 19.46
CA ALA A 58 10.09 -8.11 18.24
C ALA A 58 9.99 -6.58 18.06
N LEU A 59 9.75 -5.83 19.14
CA LEU A 59 9.72 -4.37 19.11
C LEU A 59 11.11 -3.79 18.79
N ASP A 60 12.20 -4.35 19.32
CA ASP A 60 13.57 -3.95 19.01
C ASP A 60 13.89 -4.21 17.52
N LEU A 61 13.42 -5.32 16.96
CA LEU A 61 13.52 -5.62 15.53
C LEU A 61 12.73 -4.59 14.71
N LEU A 62 11.47 -4.29 15.08
CA LEU A 62 10.66 -3.27 14.39
C LEU A 62 11.32 -1.88 14.43
N ARG A 63 11.89 -1.50 15.58
CA ARG A 63 12.68 -0.27 15.75
C ARG A 63 13.90 -0.26 14.82
N ALA A 64 14.64 -1.36 14.74
CA ALA A 64 15.77 -1.47 13.82
C ALA A 64 15.37 -1.35 12.34
N MET A 65 14.13 -1.69 12.01
CA MET A 65 13.54 -1.46 10.68
C MET A 65 13.04 0.00 10.47
N GLY A 66 13.25 0.89 11.44
CA GLY A 66 12.83 2.30 11.42
C GLY A 66 11.40 2.56 11.90
N ARG A 67 10.86 1.69 12.76
CA ARG A 67 9.48 1.78 13.26
C ARG A 67 9.49 2.04 14.76
N ASP A 68 9.59 3.32 15.13
CA ASP A 68 10.09 3.73 16.45
C ASP A 68 8.96 4.23 17.38
N SER A 69 7.73 4.35 16.87
CA SER A 69 6.59 4.98 17.57
C SER A 69 6.15 4.26 18.84
N PHE A 70 6.54 3.00 19.04
CA PHE A 70 6.27 2.25 20.27
C PHE A 70 6.94 2.80 21.53
N SER A 71 7.87 3.74 21.37
CA SER A 71 8.64 4.30 22.49
C SER A 71 7.84 5.34 23.29
N HIS A 72 6.67 5.77 22.80
CA HIS A 72 5.81 6.73 23.51
C HIS A 72 4.92 6.06 24.57
N PRO A 73 4.62 6.73 25.70
CA PRO A 73 3.78 6.16 26.78
C PRO A 73 2.39 5.72 26.31
N ASP A 74 1.83 6.43 25.32
CA ASP A 74 0.51 6.21 24.74
C ASP A 74 0.54 5.30 23.50
N ALA A 75 1.72 4.78 23.14
CA ALA A 75 1.89 3.99 21.94
C ALA A 75 1.14 2.64 22.01
N GLU A 76 0.81 2.12 20.82
CA GLU A 76 0.16 0.83 20.70
C GLU A 76 0.96 -0.28 21.37
N ARG A 77 0.38 -0.91 22.39
CA ARG A 77 0.95 -2.11 22.99
C ARG A 77 0.63 -3.31 22.11
N MET A 78 1.65 -3.84 21.44
CA MET A 78 1.55 -5.12 20.75
C MET A 78 1.95 -6.26 21.68
N SER A 79 1.09 -7.27 21.79
CA SER A 79 1.48 -8.53 22.45
C SER A 79 2.45 -9.32 21.57
N THR A 80 3.06 -10.37 22.14
CA THR A 80 4.12 -11.16 21.51
C THR A 80 3.78 -11.62 20.10
N ASP A 81 2.66 -12.33 19.90
CA ASP A 81 2.37 -12.94 18.59
C ASP A 81 1.98 -11.90 17.51
N PRO A 82 1.19 -10.84 17.78
CA PRO A 82 1.06 -9.72 16.87
C PRO A 82 2.40 -9.06 16.51
N ALA A 83 3.29 -8.83 17.49
CA ALA A 83 4.57 -8.17 17.24
C ALA A 83 5.47 -8.99 16.32
N TRP A 84 5.61 -10.30 16.57
CA TRP A 84 6.37 -11.20 15.70
C TRP A 84 5.74 -11.35 14.31
N ARG A 85 4.41 -11.40 14.20
CA ARG A 85 3.76 -11.38 12.88
C ARG A 85 4.05 -10.09 12.11
N ALA A 86 4.06 -8.93 12.78
CA ALA A 86 4.42 -7.68 12.15
C ALA A 86 5.87 -7.68 11.66
N VAL A 87 6.82 -8.17 12.48
CA VAL A 87 8.22 -8.37 12.08
C VAL A 87 8.31 -9.20 10.79
N THR A 88 7.67 -10.37 10.75
CA THR A 88 7.65 -11.23 9.56
C THR A 88 7.06 -10.51 8.34
N CYS A 89 5.89 -9.87 8.50
CA CYS A 89 5.20 -9.22 7.38
C CYS A 89 6.02 -8.05 6.82
N TRP A 90 6.63 -7.24 7.68
CA TRP A 90 7.49 -6.15 7.23
C TRP A 90 8.75 -6.67 6.56
N THR A 91 9.39 -7.71 7.10
CA THR A 91 10.57 -8.35 6.50
C THR A 91 10.30 -8.74 5.04
N LEU A 92 9.17 -9.42 4.80
CA LEU A 92 8.76 -9.86 3.46
C LEU A 92 8.42 -8.70 2.52
N ASN A 93 7.82 -7.62 3.03
CA ASN A 93 7.31 -6.53 2.20
C ASN A 93 8.31 -5.40 1.95
N THR A 94 9.31 -5.22 2.81
CA THR A 94 10.38 -4.22 2.62
C THR A 94 11.65 -4.82 2.01
N GLY A 95 11.66 -6.11 1.70
CA GLY A 95 12.83 -6.79 1.13
C GLY A 95 14.03 -6.77 2.09
N LEU A 96 13.79 -7.06 3.37
CA LEU A 96 14.89 -7.22 4.31
C LEU A 96 15.61 -8.55 4.02
N GLU A 97 16.91 -8.45 3.77
CA GLU A 97 17.76 -9.55 3.38
C GLU A 97 18.69 -9.97 4.52
N GLU A 98 19.09 -9.05 5.39
CA GLU A 98 20.11 -9.28 6.43
C GLU A 98 19.72 -8.59 7.75
N ALA A 99 19.91 -9.30 8.86
CA ALA A 99 19.75 -8.75 10.19
C ALA A 99 20.90 -9.14 11.11
N ILE A 100 21.55 -8.13 11.69
CA ILE A 100 22.55 -8.29 12.74
C ILE A 100 21.87 -8.14 14.10
N VAL A 101 21.90 -9.18 14.94
CA VAL A 101 21.42 -9.12 16.33
C VAL A 101 22.62 -9.05 17.26
N LEU A 102 22.76 -7.91 17.94
CA LEU A 102 23.83 -7.69 18.90
C LEU A 102 23.57 -8.47 20.19
N ARG A 103 24.64 -8.72 20.96
CA ARG A 103 24.57 -9.34 22.29
C ARG A 103 23.83 -10.69 22.31
N ALA A 104 23.96 -11.51 21.26
CA ALA A 104 23.26 -12.79 21.11
C ALA A 104 23.49 -13.75 22.29
N HIS A 105 24.68 -13.71 22.91
CA HIS A 105 25.01 -14.44 24.14
C HIS A 105 24.10 -14.17 25.34
N ARG A 106 23.34 -13.06 25.35
CA ARG A 106 22.38 -12.70 26.41
C ARG A 106 20.95 -13.14 26.11
N LEU A 107 20.68 -13.68 24.93
CA LEU A 107 19.34 -14.13 24.56
C LEU A 107 19.00 -15.46 25.25
N THR A 108 17.73 -15.59 25.66
CA THR A 108 17.18 -16.84 26.18
C THR A 108 16.91 -17.82 25.02
N PRO A 109 16.81 -19.14 25.29
CA PRO A 109 16.47 -20.13 24.27
C PRO A 109 15.18 -19.80 23.50
N GLU A 110 14.15 -19.28 24.18
CA GLU A 110 12.87 -18.93 23.57
C GLU A 110 13.01 -17.76 22.57
N ARG A 111 13.87 -16.78 22.89
CA ARG A 111 14.17 -15.65 21.99
C ARG A 111 14.94 -16.12 20.76
N LEU A 112 15.91 -17.01 20.95
CA LEU A 112 16.66 -17.63 19.86
C LEU A 112 15.75 -18.47 18.97
N HIS A 113 14.83 -19.24 19.55
CA HIS A 113 13.87 -20.04 18.81
C HIS A 113 12.95 -19.15 17.97
N ARG A 114 12.48 -18.01 18.50
CA ARG A 114 11.70 -17.04 17.71
C ARG A 114 12.50 -16.44 16.54
N LEU A 115 13.79 -16.17 16.72
CA LEU A 115 14.68 -15.75 15.61
C LEU A 115 14.83 -16.86 14.56
N ALA A 116 14.93 -18.13 14.98
CA ALA A 116 14.97 -19.29 14.09
C ALA A 116 13.67 -19.45 13.29
N THR A 117 12.50 -19.30 13.94
CA THR A 117 11.20 -19.28 13.26
C THR A 117 11.13 -18.13 12.25
N TRP A 118 11.50 -16.91 12.66
CA TRP A 118 11.48 -15.74 11.78
C TRP A 118 12.39 -15.91 10.55
N ARG A 119 13.62 -16.41 10.76
CA ARG A 119 14.52 -16.80 9.67
C ARG A 119 13.90 -17.87 8.78
N THR A 120 13.17 -18.81 9.37
CA THR A 120 12.52 -19.87 8.61
C THR A 120 11.39 -19.38 7.72
N GLU A 121 10.59 -18.46 8.23
CA GLU A 121 9.45 -17.90 7.51
C GLU A 121 9.83 -16.87 6.44
N THR A 122 10.97 -16.19 6.60
CA THR A 122 11.36 -15.05 5.75
C THR A 122 12.56 -15.32 4.85
N GLY A 123 13.39 -16.30 5.21
CA GLY A 123 14.66 -16.55 4.52
C GLY A 123 15.76 -15.53 4.81
N ILE A 124 15.56 -14.61 5.78
CA ILE A 124 16.54 -13.58 6.12
C ILE A 124 17.90 -14.19 6.53
N HIS A 125 18.99 -13.56 6.09
CA HIS A 125 20.32 -13.86 6.58
C HIS A 125 20.49 -13.31 8.00
N LEU A 126 20.59 -14.22 8.96
CA LEU A 126 20.74 -13.88 10.38
C LEU A 126 22.22 -13.88 10.77
N ILE A 127 22.69 -12.75 11.29
CA ILE A 127 24.03 -12.56 11.82
C ILE A 127 23.91 -12.31 13.33
N LEU A 128 24.54 -13.16 14.13
CA LEU A 128 24.52 -13.09 15.59
C LEU A 128 25.86 -12.60 16.10
N LEU A 129 25.90 -11.43 16.75
CA LEU A 129 27.11 -10.93 17.41
C LEU A 129 27.06 -11.30 18.90
N ALA A 130 28.03 -12.09 19.36
CA ALA A 130 28.12 -12.56 20.73
C ALA A 130 29.45 -12.16 21.37
N HIS A 131 29.41 -11.84 22.66
CA HIS A 131 30.60 -11.65 23.47
C HIS A 131 30.86 -12.96 24.23
N THR A 132 32.00 -13.58 23.95
CA THR A 132 32.40 -14.88 24.51
C THR A 132 33.87 -14.80 24.92
N PRO A 133 34.17 -14.29 26.13
CA PRO A 133 35.54 -14.10 26.58
C PRO A 133 36.24 -15.42 26.91
N THR A 134 35.49 -16.49 27.20
CA THR A 134 36.04 -17.81 27.49
C THR A 134 35.47 -18.92 26.58
N PRO A 135 36.20 -20.03 26.36
CA PRO A 135 35.68 -21.18 25.60
C PRO A 135 34.41 -21.79 26.21
N ALA A 136 34.26 -21.73 27.53
CA ALA A 136 33.06 -22.21 28.22
C ALA A 136 31.83 -21.34 27.91
N ASP A 137 32.01 -20.04 27.67
CA ASP A 137 30.92 -19.15 27.25
C ASP A 137 30.49 -19.45 25.81
N GLU A 138 31.45 -19.74 24.94
CA GLU A 138 31.20 -20.16 23.57
C GLU A 138 30.43 -21.49 23.54
N GLN A 139 30.85 -22.49 24.32
CA GLN A 139 30.14 -23.76 24.41
C GLN A 139 28.69 -23.58 24.89
N ARG A 140 28.48 -22.81 25.96
CA ARG A 140 27.12 -22.51 26.48
C ARG A 140 26.26 -21.75 25.48
N LEU A 141 26.86 -20.92 24.61
CA LEU A 141 26.14 -20.28 23.53
C LEU A 141 25.75 -21.29 22.45
N ASN A 142 26.68 -22.14 22.02
CA ASN A 142 26.42 -23.18 21.00
C ASN A 142 25.33 -24.17 21.45
N GLU A 143 25.33 -24.58 22.72
CA GLU A 143 24.27 -25.42 23.30
C GLU A 143 22.90 -24.75 23.22
N ARG A 144 22.81 -23.45 23.55
CA ARG A 144 21.56 -22.67 23.43
C ARG A 144 21.10 -22.47 22.00
N LEU A 145 22.03 -22.23 21.07
CA LEU A 145 21.73 -22.11 19.64
C LEU A 145 21.21 -23.43 19.08
N THR A 146 21.84 -24.54 19.46
CA THR A 146 21.40 -25.90 19.07
C THR A 146 20.01 -26.20 19.61
N ALA A 147 19.74 -25.87 20.88
CA ALA A 147 18.42 -26.05 21.49
C ALA A 147 17.31 -25.18 20.86
N ALA A 148 17.70 -24.14 20.11
CA ALA A 148 16.80 -23.25 19.38
C ALA A 148 16.69 -23.59 17.89
N ASP A 149 17.21 -24.74 17.45
CA ASP A 149 17.26 -25.19 16.05
C ASP A 149 18.11 -24.31 15.11
N LEU A 150 19.09 -23.57 15.66
CA LEU A 150 20.08 -22.81 14.89
C LEU A 150 21.38 -23.62 14.77
N THR A 151 21.36 -24.65 13.94
CA THR A 151 22.48 -25.61 13.80
C THR A 151 23.40 -25.32 12.61
N ASP A 152 22.94 -24.54 11.63
CA ASP A 152 23.69 -24.19 10.43
C ASP A 152 24.56 -22.93 10.63
N LEU A 153 25.52 -23.04 11.55
CA LEU A 153 26.35 -21.92 11.99
C LEU A 153 27.67 -21.82 11.19
N THR A 154 28.03 -20.60 10.80
CA THR A 154 29.39 -20.24 10.32
C THR A 154 30.00 -19.27 11.33
N ALA A 155 30.94 -19.76 12.15
CA ALA A 155 31.57 -18.95 13.19
C ALA A 155 32.78 -18.16 12.65
N VAL A 156 32.83 -16.86 12.95
CA VAL A 156 33.93 -15.95 12.60
C VAL A 156 34.54 -15.41 13.89
N ARG A 157 35.88 -15.43 13.98
CA ARG A 157 36.65 -15.03 15.17
C ARG A 157 37.74 -14.03 14.77
N GLY A 158 38.10 -13.17 15.72
CA GLY A 158 39.14 -12.15 15.54
C GLY A 158 38.58 -10.84 14.98
N THR A 159 39.03 -9.71 15.51
CA THR A 159 38.47 -8.39 15.21
C THR A 159 38.46 -8.07 13.72
N ASP A 160 39.58 -8.29 13.01
CA ASP A 160 39.68 -8.00 11.58
C ASP A 160 38.73 -8.86 10.72
N ALA A 161 38.61 -10.14 11.04
CA ALA A 161 37.70 -11.05 10.32
C ALA A 161 36.23 -10.70 10.59
N ILE A 162 35.90 -10.31 11.83
CA ILE A 162 34.55 -9.85 12.19
C ILE A 162 34.21 -8.55 11.46
N LEU A 163 35.11 -7.57 11.43
CA LEU A 163 34.90 -6.32 10.68
C LEU A 163 34.75 -6.59 9.19
N SER A 164 35.54 -7.51 8.63
CA SER A 164 35.40 -7.95 7.24
C SER A 164 34.06 -8.64 6.97
N ALA A 165 33.54 -9.43 7.92
CA ALA A 165 32.26 -10.11 7.80
C ALA A 165 31.06 -9.16 7.92
N ILE A 166 31.14 -8.12 8.77
CA ILE A 166 30.15 -7.04 8.84
C ILE A 166 30.15 -6.24 7.53
N GLY A 167 31.33 -6.01 6.96
CA GLY A 167 31.52 -5.29 5.73
C GLY A 167 31.45 -3.76 5.91
N PRO A 168 31.46 -3.00 4.80
CA PRO A 168 31.60 -1.56 4.85
C PRO A 168 30.34 -0.87 5.40
N ALA A 169 30.57 0.27 6.05
CA ALA A 169 29.52 1.20 6.46
C ALA A 169 28.60 1.54 5.28
N ALA A 170 27.31 1.67 5.57
CA ALA A 170 26.35 2.02 4.55
C ALA A 170 26.51 3.49 4.14
N THR A 171 26.85 3.71 2.87
CA THR A 171 26.94 5.03 2.26
C THR A 171 25.57 5.51 1.78
N GLY A 172 25.28 6.80 1.92
CA GLY A 172 24.06 7.41 1.38
C GLY A 172 22.80 7.23 2.23
N ARG A 173 22.94 6.87 3.51
CA ARG A 173 21.82 6.85 4.46
C ARG A 173 21.22 8.25 4.56
N ARG A 174 20.00 8.44 4.06
CA ARG A 174 19.23 9.67 4.29
C ARG A 174 18.61 9.56 5.68
N HIS A 175 18.97 10.47 6.56
CA HIS A 175 18.33 10.60 7.86
C HIS A 175 17.08 11.47 7.72
N GLY A 176 15.97 10.98 8.26
CA GLY A 176 14.70 11.72 8.32
C GLY A 176 13.74 11.42 7.16
N PRO A 177 12.55 12.03 7.21
CA PRO A 177 11.51 11.79 6.22
C PRO A 177 11.96 12.24 4.82
N PRO A 178 11.45 11.61 3.75
CA PRO A 178 11.69 12.11 2.41
C PRO A 178 11.16 13.55 2.27
N PRO A 179 11.73 14.35 1.36
CA PRO A 179 11.25 15.70 1.11
C PRO A 179 9.77 15.67 0.74
N SER A 180 9.06 16.77 1.05
CA SER A 180 7.68 16.93 0.62
C SER A 180 7.59 16.83 -0.90
N ASP A 181 6.56 16.13 -1.40
CA ASP A 181 6.23 16.20 -2.82
C ASP A 181 5.81 17.64 -3.15
N HIS A 182 6.56 18.27 -4.04
CA HIS A 182 6.21 19.58 -4.57
C HIS A 182 5.33 19.39 -5.81
N ALA A 183 4.02 19.32 -5.60
CA ALA A 183 3.06 19.45 -6.69
C ALA A 183 2.83 20.93 -6.99
N TYR A 184 2.84 21.30 -8.27
CA TYR A 184 2.46 22.65 -8.68
C TYR A 184 0.98 22.88 -8.32
N PRO A 185 0.65 23.89 -7.49
CA PRO A 185 -0.74 24.15 -7.13
C PRO A 185 -1.50 24.69 -8.35
N LEU A 186 -2.64 24.09 -8.67
CA LEU A 186 -3.50 24.60 -9.75
C LEU A 186 -4.44 25.69 -9.20
N PRO A 187 -4.71 26.75 -9.97
CA PRO A 187 -5.70 27.76 -9.59
C PRO A 187 -7.12 27.19 -9.65
N SER A 188 -8.08 27.94 -9.11
CA SER A 188 -9.50 27.61 -9.25
C SER A 188 -9.89 27.42 -10.73
N LEU A 189 -10.55 26.32 -11.03
CA LEU A 189 -10.93 25.93 -12.38
C LEU A 189 -12.40 26.29 -12.66
N PRO A 190 -12.76 26.57 -13.93
CA PRO A 190 -14.14 26.87 -14.29
C PRO A 190 -15.04 25.64 -14.15
N ARG A 191 -16.30 25.86 -13.77
CA ARG A 191 -17.35 24.83 -13.69
C ARG A 191 -17.97 24.48 -15.05
N SER A 192 -17.48 25.10 -16.12
CA SER A 192 -17.94 24.88 -17.50
C SER A 192 -17.89 23.41 -17.90
N GLY A 193 -18.89 22.98 -18.66
CA GLY A 193 -18.93 21.65 -19.27
C GLY A 193 -17.77 21.41 -20.24
N ILE A 194 -17.61 20.15 -20.63
CA ILE A 194 -16.48 19.66 -21.42
C ILE A 194 -16.14 20.49 -22.67
N ALA A 195 -17.14 20.91 -23.44
CA ALA A 195 -16.93 21.61 -24.72
C ALA A 195 -16.25 22.97 -24.55
N ALA A 196 -16.51 23.66 -23.43
CA ALA A 196 -15.99 25.01 -23.17
C ALA A 196 -14.80 25.01 -22.19
N PHE A 197 -14.63 23.97 -21.38
CA PHE A 197 -13.70 23.91 -20.25
C PHE A 197 -12.28 24.38 -20.59
N ARG A 198 -11.68 23.83 -21.65
CA ARG A 198 -10.30 24.14 -22.02
C ARG A 198 -10.15 25.59 -22.49
N ALA A 199 -11.12 26.09 -23.25
CA ALA A 199 -11.14 27.48 -23.72
C ALA A 199 -11.36 28.46 -22.57
N ASP A 200 -12.21 28.11 -21.60
CA ASP A 200 -12.42 28.92 -20.38
C ASP A 200 -11.18 28.98 -19.50
N CYS A 201 -10.44 27.87 -19.36
CA CYS A 201 -9.16 27.88 -18.65
C CYS A 201 -8.16 28.83 -19.34
N TRP A 202 -8.03 28.73 -20.66
CA TRP A 202 -7.14 29.61 -21.45
C TRP A 202 -7.45 31.09 -21.27
N ARG A 203 -8.75 31.45 -21.24
CA ARG A 203 -9.17 32.85 -21.08
C ARG A 203 -8.94 33.41 -19.67
N ARG A 204 -8.92 32.57 -18.64
CA ARG A 204 -8.93 32.99 -17.22
C ARG A 204 -7.59 32.84 -16.51
N GLN A 205 -6.68 32.02 -17.03
CA GLN A 205 -5.41 31.69 -16.39
C GLN A 205 -4.25 32.37 -17.10
N ASN A 206 -3.15 32.61 -16.36
CA ASN A 206 -1.89 32.96 -17.00
C ASN A 206 -1.30 31.75 -17.76
N ASN A 207 -0.30 31.99 -18.60
CA ASN A 207 0.28 30.96 -19.46
C ASN A 207 0.83 29.74 -18.69
N LEU A 208 1.43 29.96 -17.51
CA LEU A 208 2.02 28.89 -16.72
C LEU A 208 0.94 28.00 -16.09
N ASP A 209 -0.03 28.61 -15.43
CA ASP A 209 -1.17 27.93 -14.82
C ASP A 209 -2.00 27.15 -15.85
N PHE A 210 -2.19 27.76 -17.03
CA PHE A 210 -2.85 27.08 -18.14
C PHE A 210 -2.05 25.87 -18.61
N ALA A 211 -0.72 25.99 -18.78
CA ALA A 211 0.10 24.88 -19.22
C ALA A 211 0.03 23.69 -18.25
N HIS A 212 0.05 23.95 -16.93
CA HIS A 212 -0.12 22.91 -15.92
C HIS A 212 -1.53 22.29 -15.92
N THR A 213 -2.57 23.13 -16.03
CA THR A 213 -3.97 22.66 -16.12
C THR A 213 -4.20 21.83 -17.39
N ASP A 214 -3.73 22.31 -18.55
CA ASP A 214 -3.82 21.63 -19.85
C ASP A 214 -3.03 20.32 -19.85
N GLY A 215 -1.88 20.27 -19.16
CA GLY A 215 -1.13 19.04 -18.94
C GLY A 215 -1.96 17.96 -18.23
N GLN A 216 -2.68 18.32 -17.16
CA GLN A 216 -3.58 17.38 -16.46
C GLN A 216 -4.78 16.98 -17.33
N TYR A 217 -5.36 17.92 -18.07
CA TYR A 217 -6.44 17.64 -19.03
C TYR A 217 -6.00 16.64 -20.11
N ARG A 218 -4.85 16.87 -20.74
CA ARG A 218 -4.30 15.97 -21.77
C ARG A 218 -3.97 14.59 -21.21
N ALA A 219 -3.45 14.51 -19.97
CA ALA A 219 -3.22 13.25 -19.30
C ALA A 219 -4.53 12.44 -19.13
N GLY A 220 -5.62 13.11 -18.73
CA GLY A 220 -6.95 12.50 -18.65
C GLY A 220 -7.47 12.00 -19.99
N TYR A 221 -7.33 12.83 -21.04
CA TYR A 221 -7.71 12.48 -22.41
C TYR A 221 -6.96 11.25 -22.92
N ALA A 222 -5.63 11.22 -22.76
CA ALA A 222 -4.79 10.11 -23.19
C ALA A 222 -5.09 8.82 -22.41
N ALA A 223 -5.32 8.92 -21.10
CA ALA A 223 -5.69 7.79 -20.25
C ALA A 223 -7.01 7.16 -20.69
N ALA A 224 -8.04 7.97 -20.96
CA ALA A 224 -9.33 7.50 -21.45
C ALA A 224 -9.20 6.76 -22.78
N ARG A 225 -8.49 7.33 -23.76
CA ARG A 225 -8.27 6.66 -25.06
C ARG A 225 -7.51 5.35 -24.94
N THR A 226 -6.48 5.31 -24.09
CA THR A 226 -5.69 4.10 -23.85
C THR A 226 -6.53 3.01 -23.17
N TRP A 227 -7.41 3.40 -22.26
CA TRP A 227 -8.31 2.47 -21.59
C TRP A 227 -9.37 1.92 -22.56
N LEU A 228 -10.05 2.80 -23.32
CA LEU A 228 -11.06 2.40 -24.30
C LEU A 228 -10.49 1.47 -25.37
N ALA A 229 -9.29 1.74 -25.89
CA ALA A 229 -8.63 0.85 -26.86
C ALA A 229 -8.44 -0.60 -26.38
N ARG A 230 -8.48 -0.84 -25.06
CA ARG A 230 -8.36 -2.19 -24.46
C ARG A 230 -9.70 -2.79 -24.03
N HIS A 231 -10.76 -2.00 -23.94
CA HIS A 231 -12.05 -2.41 -23.35
C HIS A 231 -13.23 -2.21 -24.31
N SER A 232 -13.04 -1.54 -25.45
CA SER A 232 -14.05 -1.49 -26.51
C SER A 232 -14.22 -2.89 -27.10
N PRO A 233 -15.46 -3.44 -27.11
CA PRO A 233 -15.72 -4.69 -27.79
C PRO A 233 -15.47 -4.54 -29.30
N PRO A 234 -15.10 -5.62 -30.01
CA PRO A 234 -15.12 -5.60 -31.47
C PRO A 234 -16.54 -5.24 -31.95
N PRO A 235 -16.68 -4.58 -33.12
CA PRO A 235 -18.00 -4.26 -33.64
C PRO A 235 -18.83 -5.55 -33.76
N ALA A 236 -20.05 -5.53 -33.21
CA ALA A 236 -20.95 -6.66 -33.29
C ALA A 236 -21.24 -6.99 -34.78
N PRO A 237 -21.35 -8.27 -35.15
CA PRO A 237 -21.83 -8.63 -36.48
C PRO A 237 -23.23 -8.05 -36.70
N PRO A 238 -23.58 -7.67 -37.94
CA PRO A 238 -24.78 -6.88 -38.26
C PRO A 238 -26.12 -7.52 -37.84
N ASP A 239 -26.12 -8.80 -37.47
CA ASP A 239 -27.36 -9.59 -37.28
C ASP A 239 -27.72 -9.86 -35.80
N THR A 240 -27.12 -9.14 -34.84
CA THR A 240 -27.46 -9.36 -33.42
C THR A 240 -28.73 -8.56 -33.05
N PRO A 241 -29.83 -9.19 -32.60
CA PRO A 241 -31.04 -8.47 -32.20
C PRO A 241 -30.72 -7.49 -31.06
N GLN A 242 -31.01 -6.20 -31.26
CA GLN A 242 -30.86 -5.17 -30.23
C GLN A 242 -31.87 -5.45 -29.11
N ALA A 243 -31.38 -5.65 -27.88
CA ALA A 243 -32.22 -5.84 -26.71
C ALA A 243 -32.98 -4.54 -26.35
N GLU A 244 -34.26 -4.67 -26.01
CA GLU A 244 -35.26 -3.60 -25.83
C GLU A 244 -35.08 -2.73 -24.56
N ASP A 245 -33.93 -2.76 -23.88
CA ASP A 245 -33.64 -1.86 -22.75
C ASP A 245 -32.97 -0.57 -23.25
N ALA A 246 -33.69 0.17 -24.08
CA ALA A 246 -33.31 1.52 -24.51
C ALA A 246 -33.65 2.54 -23.40
N GLY A 247 -32.62 3.20 -22.86
CA GLY A 247 -32.83 4.40 -22.06
C GLY A 247 -33.50 5.52 -22.89
N PRO A 248 -33.94 6.62 -22.24
CA PRO A 248 -34.50 7.74 -22.98
C PRO A 248 -33.45 8.22 -23.99
N ASP A 249 -33.82 8.27 -25.28
CA ASP A 249 -33.01 8.64 -26.45
C ASP A 249 -32.24 7.52 -27.18
N GLY A 250 -32.48 6.24 -26.87
CA GLY A 250 -31.93 5.11 -27.66
C GLY A 250 -30.44 4.82 -27.44
N ALA A 251 -29.79 5.52 -26.51
CA ALA A 251 -28.41 5.30 -26.15
C ALA A 251 -28.23 3.98 -25.36
N THR A 252 -27.32 3.12 -25.80
CA THR A 252 -27.05 1.86 -25.10
C THR A 252 -26.09 2.09 -23.92
N PRO A 253 -26.42 1.61 -22.71
CA PRO A 253 -25.57 1.79 -21.54
C PRO A 253 -24.28 0.98 -21.65
N TRP A 254 -23.19 1.52 -21.12
CA TRP A 254 -21.93 0.80 -21.01
C TRP A 254 -22.05 -0.38 -20.04
N GLN A 255 -21.64 -1.58 -20.47
CA GLN A 255 -21.86 -2.81 -19.71
C GLN A 255 -20.88 -2.98 -18.53
N ASP A 256 -19.60 -2.63 -18.70
CA ASP A 256 -18.58 -2.79 -17.65
C ASP A 256 -18.49 -1.56 -16.73
N MET A 257 -19.50 -1.40 -15.88
CA MET A 257 -19.57 -0.28 -14.93
C MET A 257 -18.53 -0.36 -13.80
N GLU A 258 -18.12 -1.56 -13.36
CA GLU A 258 -17.07 -1.73 -12.37
C GLU A 258 -15.70 -1.32 -12.94
N GLY A 259 -15.39 -1.71 -14.17
CA GLY A 259 -14.19 -1.30 -14.89
C GLY A 259 -14.14 0.21 -15.12
N LEU A 260 -15.28 0.83 -15.46
CA LEU A 260 -15.39 2.29 -15.58
C LEU A 260 -15.09 2.99 -14.25
N ARG A 261 -15.69 2.54 -13.14
CA ARG A 261 -15.46 3.09 -11.80
C ARG A 261 -14.01 2.96 -11.38
N LEU A 262 -13.40 1.80 -11.62
CA LEU A 262 -11.99 1.55 -11.33
C LEU A 262 -11.07 2.43 -12.21
N PHE A 263 -11.42 2.66 -13.47
CA PHE A 263 -10.70 3.58 -14.35
C PHE A 263 -10.72 5.01 -13.80
N LEU A 264 -11.90 5.51 -13.41
CA LEU A 264 -12.06 6.84 -12.85
C LEU A 264 -11.30 7.01 -11.52
N ALA A 265 -11.40 6.01 -10.62
CA ALA A 265 -10.61 6.01 -9.39
C ALA A 265 -9.11 6.03 -9.70
N ARG A 266 -8.63 5.20 -10.64
CA ARG A 266 -7.21 5.15 -11.03
C ARG A 266 -6.71 6.46 -11.63
N LEU A 267 -7.55 7.16 -12.39
CA LEU A 267 -7.22 8.44 -13.02
C LEU A 267 -6.90 9.52 -11.98
N THR A 268 -7.58 9.49 -10.83
CA THR A 268 -7.57 10.58 -9.85
C THR A 268 -6.93 10.22 -8.52
N VAL A 269 -6.58 8.95 -8.28
CA VAL A 269 -5.99 8.49 -7.01
C VAL A 269 -4.67 9.18 -6.62
N LEU A 270 -3.96 9.73 -7.61
CA LEU A 270 -2.72 10.50 -7.41
C LEU A 270 -2.90 12.00 -7.63
N SER A 271 -4.14 12.50 -7.64
CA SER A 271 -4.40 13.94 -7.76
C SER A 271 -3.96 14.67 -6.48
N PRO A 272 -3.08 15.68 -6.58
CA PRO A 272 -2.67 16.47 -5.43
C PRO A 272 -3.76 17.37 -4.86
N SER A 273 -4.75 17.75 -5.67
CA SER A 273 -5.86 18.61 -5.26
C SER A 273 -7.12 18.34 -6.09
N PRO A 274 -8.30 18.82 -5.63
CA PRO A 274 -9.55 18.72 -6.39
C PRO A 274 -9.47 19.33 -7.79
N GLN A 275 -8.69 20.40 -7.97
CA GLN A 275 -8.47 21.03 -9.28
C GLN A 275 -7.77 20.07 -10.26
N HIS A 276 -6.77 19.31 -9.79
CA HIS A 276 -6.11 18.31 -10.62
C HIS A 276 -7.09 17.22 -11.06
N THR A 277 -7.95 16.78 -10.14
CA THR A 277 -9.01 15.81 -10.39
C THR A 277 -9.98 16.31 -11.45
N LEU A 278 -10.51 17.52 -11.29
CA LEU A 278 -11.43 18.13 -12.25
C LEU A 278 -10.81 18.24 -13.65
N ALA A 279 -9.56 18.73 -13.76
CA ALA A 279 -8.88 18.83 -15.04
C ALA A 279 -8.74 17.46 -15.72
N ARG A 280 -8.31 16.42 -14.98
CA ARG A 280 -8.19 15.04 -15.51
C ARG A 280 -9.53 14.46 -15.92
N VAL A 281 -10.59 14.63 -15.11
CA VAL A 281 -11.93 14.12 -15.42
C VAL A 281 -12.50 14.79 -16.67
N ARG A 282 -12.37 16.12 -16.80
CA ARG A 282 -12.80 16.85 -18.01
C ARG A 282 -12.03 16.39 -19.24
N GLY A 283 -10.74 16.09 -19.09
CA GLY A 283 -9.92 15.46 -20.13
C GLY A 283 -10.42 14.07 -20.52
N ALA A 284 -10.73 13.22 -19.53
CA ALA A 284 -11.24 11.88 -19.74
C ALA A 284 -12.59 11.89 -20.46
N GLN A 285 -13.52 12.76 -20.06
CA GLN A 285 -14.79 12.95 -20.77
C GLN A 285 -14.57 13.26 -22.27
N ALA A 286 -13.50 13.99 -22.63
CA ALA A 286 -13.19 14.32 -24.02
C ALA A 286 -12.58 13.14 -24.77
N GLY A 287 -11.82 12.29 -24.06
CA GLY A 287 -11.35 11.03 -24.60
C GLY A 287 -12.52 10.09 -24.92
N PHE A 288 -13.50 9.97 -24.03
CA PHE A 288 -14.72 9.17 -24.25
C PHE A 288 -15.54 9.72 -25.42
N LEU A 289 -15.78 11.03 -25.47
CA LEU A 289 -16.52 11.65 -26.57
C LEU A 289 -15.83 11.44 -27.93
N SER A 290 -14.49 11.42 -27.97
CA SER A 290 -13.74 11.12 -29.20
C SER A 290 -13.93 9.69 -29.72
N GLN A 291 -14.59 8.82 -28.95
CA GLN A 291 -14.95 7.45 -29.31
C GLN A 291 -16.48 7.24 -29.30
N ALA A 292 -17.26 8.30 -29.49
CA ALA A 292 -18.72 8.28 -29.46
C ALA A 292 -19.32 7.72 -28.16
N LEU A 293 -18.64 7.93 -27.02
CA LEU A 293 -19.13 7.59 -25.69
C LEU A 293 -19.36 8.85 -24.87
N LEU A 294 -20.53 8.97 -24.25
CA LEU A 294 -20.84 10.05 -23.32
C LEU A 294 -20.53 9.59 -21.89
N LEU A 295 -19.43 10.08 -21.33
CA LEU A 295 -19.14 9.93 -19.91
C LEU A 295 -19.79 11.07 -19.12
N ASN A 296 -20.81 10.73 -18.34
CA ASN A 296 -21.46 11.65 -17.42
C ASN A 296 -20.96 11.43 -15.99
N VAL A 297 -20.62 12.54 -15.35
CA VAL A 297 -20.18 12.62 -13.95
C VAL A 297 -20.96 13.77 -13.31
N PRO A 298 -21.13 13.79 -11.98
CA PRO A 298 -21.82 14.90 -11.33
C PRO A 298 -21.24 16.26 -11.73
N ASP A 299 -22.12 17.23 -11.98
CA ASP A 299 -21.74 18.56 -12.48
C ASP A 299 -20.82 19.29 -11.49
N ASP A 300 -21.15 19.22 -10.20
CA ASP A 300 -20.31 19.74 -9.12
C ASP A 300 -19.53 18.62 -8.42
N LEU A 301 -18.42 18.22 -9.03
CA LEU A 301 -17.50 17.23 -8.46
C LEU A 301 -16.96 17.64 -7.09
N ALA A 302 -16.89 18.93 -6.78
CA ALA A 302 -16.32 19.41 -5.51
C ALA A 302 -17.29 19.24 -4.33
N GLU A 303 -18.59 19.10 -4.60
CA GLU A 303 -19.62 18.83 -3.58
C GLU A 303 -19.76 17.33 -3.25
N HIS A 304 -19.13 16.46 -4.05
CA HIS A 304 -19.19 15.01 -3.89
C HIS A 304 -17.96 14.43 -3.19
N GLY A 305 -18.13 13.27 -2.55
CA GLY A 305 -17.02 12.50 -2.00
C GLY A 305 -16.22 11.76 -3.09
N GLY A 306 -15.05 11.25 -2.71
CA GLY A 306 -14.35 10.21 -3.47
C GLY A 306 -12.96 10.57 -4.00
N PRO A 307 -12.36 9.69 -4.82
CA PRO A 307 -10.98 9.76 -5.26
C PRO A 307 -10.62 11.10 -5.92
N GLY A 308 -9.61 11.74 -5.36
CA GLY A 308 -9.06 13.02 -5.80
C GLY A 308 -9.83 14.26 -5.34
N ILE A 309 -10.94 14.12 -4.62
CA ILE A 309 -11.69 15.24 -4.03
C ILE A 309 -11.54 15.25 -2.51
N THR A 310 -11.94 14.16 -1.84
CA THR A 310 -11.89 14.02 -0.37
C THR A 310 -10.75 13.14 0.12
N THR A 311 -9.93 12.65 -0.82
CA THR A 311 -8.79 11.77 -0.56
C THR A 311 -7.49 12.55 -0.48
N VAL A 312 -6.51 11.98 0.23
CA VAL A 312 -5.15 12.52 0.31
C VAL A 312 -4.22 11.61 -0.49
N PRO A 313 -3.40 12.16 -1.40
CA PRO A 313 -2.44 11.35 -2.15
C PRO A 313 -1.39 10.75 -1.21
N ILE A 314 -1.08 9.48 -1.40
CA ILE A 314 -0.03 8.78 -0.64
C ILE A 314 1.32 9.12 -1.27
N THR A 315 1.88 10.27 -0.86
CA THR A 315 3.22 10.74 -1.22
C THR A 315 4.30 9.86 -0.57
N PRO A 316 5.57 9.94 -1.00
CA PRO A 316 6.69 9.28 -0.31
C PRO A 316 6.74 9.63 1.18
N ARG A 317 6.44 10.89 1.54
CA ARG A 317 6.42 11.33 2.94
C ARG A 317 5.30 10.67 3.72
N VAL A 318 4.08 10.66 3.18
CA VAL A 318 2.95 9.96 3.82
C VAL A 318 3.26 8.47 3.97
N ALA A 319 3.74 7.81 2.92
CA ALA A 319 4.10 6.39 2.98
C ALA A 319 5.19 6.10 4.02
N HIS A 320 6.22 6.94 4.08
CA HIS A 320 7.29 6.83 5.09
C HIS A 320 6.71 6.97 6.50
N THR A 321 5.93 8.02 6.75
CA THR A 321 5.27 8.25 8.05
C THR A 321 4.35 7.11 8.45
N LEU A 322 3.51 6.59 7.54
CA LEU A 322 2.65 5.44 7.86
C LEU A 322 3.49 4.18 8.17
N THR A 323 4.64 4.02 7.52
CA THR A 323 5.50 2.86 7.76
C THR A 323 6.27 2.98 9.07
N SER A 324 6.77 4.17 9.41
CA SER A 324 7.57 4.43 10.62
C SER A 324 6.72 4.55 11.87
N GLU A 325 5.56 5.22 11.76
CA GLU A 325 4.71 5.54 12.91
C GLU A 325 3.65 4.48 13.19
N LEU A 326 3.27 3.65 12.19
CA LEU A 326 2.28 2.59 12.35
C LEU A 326 2.91 1.20 12.13
N PRO A 327 3.55 0.66 13.17
CA PRO A 327 4.26 -0.60 13.08
C PRO A 327 3.34 -1.82 12.94
N ASN A 328 2.07 -1.71 13.30
CA ASN A 328 1.07 -2.73 13.02
C ASN A 328 0.65 -2.63 11.53
N PRO A 329 0.97 -3.63 10.67
CA PRO A 329 0.68 -3.56 9.24
C PRO A 329 -0.79 -3.31 8.92
N LEU A 330 -1.70 -3.87 9.74
CA LEU A 330 -3.14 -3.70 9.53
C LEU A 330 -3.58 -2.25 9.72
N ARG A 331 -3.01 -1.55 10.71
CA ARG A 331 -3.34 -0.14 10.97
C ARG A 331 -2.72 0.77 9.93
N ALA A 332 -1.45 0.55 9.57
CA ALA A 332 -0.80 1.28 8.48
C ALA A 332 -1.63 1.20 7.18
N ALA A 333 -2.09 0.00 6.84
CA ALA A 333 -2.93 -0.24 5.68
C ALA A 333 -4.34 0.35 5.81
N ALA A 334 -4.95 0.30 7.01
CA ALA A 334 -6.27 0.88 7.26
C ALA A 334 -6.26 2.41 7.10
N VAL A 335 -5.22 3.07 7.64
CA VAL A 335 -5.02 4.52 7.47
C VAL A 335 -4.72 4.86 6.01
N ALA A 336 -3.88 4.08 5.34
CA ALA A 336 -3.67 4.24 3.90
C ALA A 336 -4.99 4.12 3.11
N ALA A 337 -5.82 3.11 3.41
CA ALA A 337 -7.13 2.94 2.79
C ALA A 337 -8.04 4.15 3.02
N LEU A 338 -8.15 4.64 4.25
CA LEU A 338 -8.90 5.87 4.55
C LEU A 338 -8.43 7.06 3.71
N LEU A 339 -7.11 7.22 3.54
CA LEU A 339 -6.55 8.34 2.77
C LEU A 339 -6.90 8.26 1.28
N PHE A 340 -6.77 7.10 0.64
CA PHE A 340 -6.97 6.98 -0.80
C PHE A 340 -8.42 6.66 -1.21
N THR A 341 -9.26 6.18 -0.31
CA THR A 341 -10.68 5.97 -0.60
C THR A 341 -11.56 7.12 -0.12
N GLY A 342 -11.21 7.77 0.99
CA GLY A 342 -12.06 8.77 1.64
C GLY A 342 -13.33 8.19 2.26
N THR A 343 -13.42 6.85 2.35
CA THR A 343 -14.61 6.13 2.83
C THR A 343 -14.71 6.18 4.36
N ALA A 344 -15.92 6.13 4.91
CA ALA A 344 -16.16 6.04 6.35
C ALA A 344 -15.56 4.76 6.98
N GLN A 345 -15.09 4.88 8.23
CA GLN A 345 -14.47 3.77 8.98
C GLN A 345 -15.36 2.52 9.09
N PRO A 346 -16.69 2.60 9.36
CA PRO A 346 -17.53 1.41 9.47
C PRO A 346 -17.55 0.60 8.17
N LEU A 347 -17.62 1.27 7.02
CA LEU A 347 -17.62 0.63 5.71
C LEU A 347 -16.27 -0.04 5.41
N LEU A 348 -15.16 0.64 5.69
CA LEU A 348 -13.82 0.05 5.54
C LEU A 348 -13.62 -1.14 6.47
N SER A 349 -14.13 -1.11 7.70
CA SER A 349 -14.03 -2.22 8.65
C SER A 349 -14.67 -3.52 8.13
N MET A 350 -15.65 -3.38 7.23
CA MET A 350 -16.36 -4.49 6.62
C MET A 350 -15.65 -5.10 5.41
N THR A 351 -14.61 -4.46 4.89
CA THR A 351 -13.83 -4.91 3.73
C THR A 351 -13.29 -6.32 3.96
N GLN A 352 -13.60 -7.25 3.04
CA GLN A 352 -13.13 -8.64 3.13
C GLN A 352 -11.73 -8.79 2.53
N LEU A 353 -10.99 -9.85 2.90
CA LEU A 353 -9.70 -10.14 2.28
C LEU A 353 -9.82 -10.30 0.76
N ALA A 354 -10.85 -11.00 0.29
CA ALA A 354 -11.13 -11.23 -1.13
C ALA A 354 -11.49 -9.94 -1.91
N SER A 355 -11.72 -8.82 -1.20
CA SER A 355 -12.02 -7.54 -1.83
C SER A 355 -10.78 -6.81 -2.37
N ILE A 356 -9.58 -7.32 -2.10
CA ILE A 356 -8.33 -6.85 -2.67
C ILE A 356 -7.81 -7.90 -3.66
N ASP A 357 -7.36 -7.46 -4.83
CA ASP A 357 -6.73 -8.37 -5.79
C ASP A 357 -5.33 -8.80 -5.33
N GLU A 358 -4.85 -9.92 -5.86
CA GLU A 358 -3.53 -10.49 -5.51
C GLU A 358 -2.37 -9.50 -5.69
N ARG A 359 -2.47 -8.61 -6.69
CA ARG A 359 -1.46 -7.60 -6.99
C ARG A 359 -1.61 -6.33 -6.17
N THR A 360 -2.60 -6.24 -5.28
CA THR A 360 -2.92 -5.06 -4.47
C THR A 360 -3.05 -3.79 -5.30
N THR A 361 -3.71 -3.89 -6.46
CA THR A 361 -3.96 -2.78 -7.38
C THR A 361 -5.37 -2.21 -7.32
N ARG A 362 -6.33 -2.99 -6.79
CA ARG A 362 -7.72 -2.58 -6.64
C ARG A 362 -8.28 -3.02 -5.28
N LEU A 363 -9.19 -2.20 -4.77
CA LEU A 363 -9.97 -2.45 -3.56
C LEU A 363 -11.45 -2.30 -3.92
N ALA A 364 -12.22 -3.36 -3.74
CA ALA A 364 -13.67 -3.33 -3.81
C ALA A 364 -14.24 -3.11 -2.40
N ILE A 365 -15.22 -2.24 -2.25
CA ILE A 365 -15.97 -2.08 -1.01
C ILE A 365 -17.43 -2.30 -1.31
N ASP A 366 -18.05 -3.18 -0.54
CA ASP A 366 -19.48 -3.43 -0.60
C ASP A 366 -20.16 -2.57 0.47
N ARG A 367 -20.90 -1.54 0.04
CA ARG A 367 -21.60 -0.64 0.98
C ARG A 367 -22.91 -1.24 1.49
N ASP A 368 -23.50 -2.21 0.78
CA ASP A 368 -24.92 -2.56 0.96
C ASP A 368 -25.17 -4.02 1.37
N SER A 369 -24.24 -4.95 1.12
CA SER A 369 -24.53 -6.39 1.24
C SER A 369 -24.71 -6.94 2.64
N ARG A 370 -24.26 -6.24 3.69
CA ARG A 370 -24.44 -6.71 5.09
C ARG A 370 -25.74 -6.26 5.74
N ILE A 371 -26.43 -5.28 5.17
CA ILE A 371 -27.67 -4.74 5.75
C ILE A 371 -28.89 -5.55 5.28
N ASN A 372 -28.83 -6.13 4.07
CA ASN A 372 -29.97 -6.81 3.45
C ASN A 372 -29.66 -8.29 3.11
N VAL A 373 -29.80 -9.17 4.09
CA VAL A 373 -29.67 -10.62 3.89
C VAL A 373 -30.73 -11.10 2.88
N GLY A 374 -30.29 -11.73 1.78
CA GLY A 374 -31.19 -12.29 0.74
C GLY A 374 -31.38 -11.39 -0.49
N VAL A 375 -30.83 -10.18 -0.49
CA VAL A 375 -30.78 -9.31 -1.68
C VAL A 375 -29.46 -9.55 -2.42
N PRO A 376 -29.44 -9.66 -3.76
CA PRO A 376 -28.19 -9.74 -4.51
C PRO A 376 -27.28 -8.56 -4.13
N PRO A 377 -25.97 -8.77 -3.98
CA PRO A 377 -25.06 -7.72 -3.56
C PRO A 377 -25.17 -6.54 -4.51
N GLY A 378 -25.32 -5.34 -3.94
CA GLY A 378 -25.37 -4.10 -4.69
C GLY A 378 -24.06 -3.84 -5.45
N PRO A 379 -24.05 -2.81 -6.32
CA PRO A 379 -22.85 -2.44 -7.06
C PRO A 379 -21.67 -2.16 -6.12
N ARG A 380 -20.54 -2.85 -6.35
CA ARG A 380 -19.32 -2.63 -5.57
C ARG A 380 -18.71 -1.26 -5.88
N HIS A 381 -18.21 -0.59 -4.84
CA HIS A 381 -17.41 0.62 -4.97
C HIS A 381 -15.98 0.21 -5.29
N MET A 382 -15.45 0.69 -6.42
CA MET A 382 -14.17 0.24 -6.96
C MET A 382 -13.11 1.32 -6.81
N TYR A 383 -12.11 1.06 -5.99
CA TYR A 383 -11.00 1.97 -5.73
C TYR A 383 -9.70 1.44 -6.34
N ALA A 384 -8.90 2.34 -6.91
CA ALA A 384 -7.54 2.03 -7.30
C ALA A 384 -6.61 2.19 -6.10
N ILE A 385 -5.75 1.21 -5.84
CA ILE A 385 -4.76 1.30 -4.77
C ILE A 385 -3.51 2.04 -5.33
N PRO A 386 -3.12 3.19 -4.74
CA PRO A 386 -1.93 3.93 -5.16
C PRO A 386 -0.68 3.05 -5.11
N PRO A 387 0.28 3.17 -6.04
CA PRO A 387 1.51 2.37 -6.03
C PRO A 387 2.26 2.37 -4.69
N ARG A 388 2.25 3.51 -3.97
CA ARG A 388 2.90 3.66 -2.67
C ARG A 388 2.13 3.02 -1.50
N ALA A 389 0.84 2.77 -1.66
CA ALA A 389 0.03 2.08 -0.67
C ALA A 389 0.13 0.56 -0.79
N ARG A 390 0.47 0.04 -1.98
CA ARG A 390 0.49 -1.40 -2.26
C ARG A 390 1.31 -2.22 -1.27
N PRO A 391 2.55 -1.83 -0.89
CA PRO A 391 3.32 -2.59 0.10
C PRO A 391 2.67 -2.62 1.49
N LEU A 392 1.96 -1.55 1.87
CA LEU A 392 1.23 -1.50 3.14
C LEU A 392 0.07 -2.49 3.14
N LEU A 393 -0.71 -2.51 2.05
CA LEU A 393 -1.85 -3.40 1.87
C LEU A 393 -1.40 -4.87 1.75
N ALA A 394 -0.31 -5.12 1.04
CA ALA A 394 0.30 -6.45 0.94
C ALA A 394 0.77 -6.97 2.32
N ALA A 395 1.42 -6.10 3.12
CA ALA A 395 1.82 -6.45 4.49
C ALA A 395 0.60 -6.74 5.39
N ALA A 396 -0.50 -6.00 5.25
CA ALA A 396 -1.73 -6.24 5.98
C ALA A 396 -2.42 -7.56 5.59
N LEU A 397 -2.47 -7.88 4.29
CA LEU A 397 -3.00 -9.16 3.80
C LEU A 397 -2.18 -10.33 4.35
N GLU A 398 -0.86 -10.22 4.31
CA GLU A 398 0.04 -11.24 4.85
C GLU A 398 -0.14 -11.40 6.36
N PHE A 399 -0.31 -10.29 7.08
CA PHE A 399 -0.59 -10.31 8.52
C PHE A 399 -1.90 -11.04 8.83
N ARG A 400 -2.96 -10.81 8.04
CA ARG A 400 -4.23 -11.54 8.20
C ARG A 400 -4.07 -13.01 7.89
N ARG A 401 -3.44 -13.39 6.79
CA ARG A 401 -3.22 -14.80 6.43
C ARG A 401 -2.49 -15.58 7.52
N ARG A 402 -1.57 -14.92 8.24
CA ARG A 402 -0.84 -15.49 9.38
C ARG A 402 -1.59 -15.42 10.72
N THR A 403 -2.76 -14.80 10.76
CA THR A 403 -3.60 -14.77 11.97
C THR A 403 -4.33 -16.10 12.12
N PRO A 404 -4.28 -16.77 13.28
CA PRO A 404 -4.98 -18.04 13.48
C PRO A 404 -6.48 -17.93 13.17
N ARG A 405 -7.05 -18.97 12.57
CA ARG A 405 -8.48 -19.06 12.19
C ARG A 405 -8.93 -18.02 11.17
N THR A 406 -8.05 -17.61 10.26
CA THR A 406 -8.42 -16.66 9.19
C THR A 406 -9.07 -17.37 8.01
N ALA A 407 -10.27 -16.96 7.63
CA ALA A 407 -10.94 -17.33 6.38
C ALA A 407 -11.11 -16.09 5.48
N ASP A 408 -11.27 -16.28 4.17
CA ASP A 408 -11.27 -15.20 3.17
C ASP A 408 -12.41 -14.17 3.33
N HIS A 409 -13.51 -14.58 3.98
CA HIS A 409 -14.66 -13.72 4.28
C HIS A 409 -14.47 -12.84 5.53
N LEU A 410 -13.36 -13.00 6.26
CA LEU A 410 -13.06 -12.14 7.41
C LEU A 410 -12.70 -10.73 6.96
N GLY A 411 -13.01 -9.77 7.83
CA GLY A 411 -12.69 -8.37 7.58
C GLY A 411 -11.19 -8.13 7.65
N LEU A 412 -10.60 -7.62 6.56
CA LEU A 412 -9.20 -7.19 6.50
C LEU A 412 -8.90 -6.16 7.60
N PHE A 413 -9.79 -5.18 7.75
CA PHE A 413 -9.68 -4.10 8.73
C PHE A 413 -10.53 -4.31 9.99
N ALA A 414 -11.02 -5.52 10.22
CA ALA A 414 -11.80 -5.82 11.42
C ALA A 414 -11.00 -5.52 12.70
N ASN A 415 -11.57 -4.76 13.63
CA ASN A 415 -10.94 -4.32 14.88
C ASN A 415 -9.73 -3.39 14.72
N CYS A 416 -9.42 -2.90 13.52
CA CYS A 416 -8.29 -1.98 13.30
C CYS A 416 -8.58 -0.58 13.83
N PHE A 417 -9.85 -0.15 13.76
CA PHE A 417 -10.28 1.19 14.16
C PHE A 417 -10.61 1.30 15.67
N GLY A 418 -10.75 0.19 16.40
CA GLY A 418 -10.97 0.22 17.86
C GLY A 418 -12.11 1.13 18.30
N THR A 419 -11.91 1.86 19.40
CA THR A 419 -12.77 2.99 19.79
C THR A 419 -12.31 4.26 19.07
N SER A 420 -13.25 5.15 18.72
CA SER A 420 -12.94 6.40 18.00
C SER A 420 -11.83 7.20 18.68
N GLU A 421 -11.87 7.33 20.02
CA GLU A 421 -10.84 8.04 20.78
C GLU A 421 -9.43 7.46 20.58
N ARG A 422 -9.27 6.14 20.64
CA ARG A 422 -7.95 5.49 20.48
C ARG A 422 -7.43 5.63 19.06
N PHE A 423 -8.31 5.57 18.08
CA PHE A 423 -7.93 5.77 16.69
C PHE A 423 -7.59 7.22 16.38
N ASP A 424 -8.34 8.17 16.94
CA ASP A 424 -8.04 9.60 16.78
C ASP A 424 -6.70 9.96 17.41
N HIS A 425 -6.38 9.40 18.58
CA HIS A 425 -5.05 9.53 19.20
C HIS A 425 -3.96 8.96 18.29
N LEU A 426 -4.15 7.75 17.78
CA LEU A 426 -3.21 7.12 16.83
C LEU A 426 -2.97 8.01 15.59
N ILE A 427 -4.03 8.58 15.00
CA ILE A 427 -3.91 9.45 13.82
C ILE A 427 -3.17 10.74 14.17
N ARG A 428 -3.48 11.39 15.30
CA ARG A 428 -2.79 12.61 15.74
C ARG A 428 -1.29 12.39 15.87
N ASP A 429 -0.88 11.25 16.41
CA ASP A 429 0.55 10.91 16.59
C ASP A 429 1.28 10.79 15.26
N THR A 430 0.60 10.29 14.21
CA THR A 430 1.21 10.21 12.86
C THR A 430 1.40 11.57 12.17
N SER A 431 0.81 12.65 12.69
CA SER A 431 0.75 13.96 11.99
C SER A 431 0.17 13.91 10.56
N VAL A 432 -0.51 12.81 10.19
CA VAL A 432 -1.17 12.67 8.89
C VAL A 432 -2.60 13.17 9.00
N HIS A 433 -2.96 14.15 8.17
CA HIS A 433 -4.34 14.60 8.08
C HIS A 433 -5.19 13.57 7.32
N VAL A 434 -6.19 12.99 7.99
CA VAL A 434 -7.14 12.03 7.40
C VAL A 434 -8.53 12.68 7.29
N PRO A 435 -8.91 13.26 6.13
CA PRO A 435 -10.16 14.00 6.00
C PRO A 435 -11.40 13.19 6.36
N ALA A 436 -11.43 11.90 6.03
CA ALA A 436 -12.55 11.01 6.29
C ALA A 436 -12.89 10.83 7.78
N VAL A 437 -11.96 11.15 8.68
CA VAL A 437 -12.17 11.09 10.14
C VAL A 437 -12.76 12.41 10.65
N VAL A 438 -12.30 13.54 10.10
CA VAL A 438 -12.68 14.88 10.58
C VAL A 438 -14.00 15.35 9.95
N HIS A 439 -14.18 15.07 8.66
CA HIS A 439 -15.34 15.50 7.86
C HIS A 439 -15.78 14.36 6.95
N PRO A 440 -16.53 13.36 7.46
CA PRO A 440 -17.09 12.33 6.62
C PRO A 440 -18.04 12.98 5.60
N HIS A 441 -17.76 12.83 4.31
CA HIS A 441 -18.63 13.38 3.27
C HIS A 441 -19.95 12.58 3.25
N PRO A 442 -21.11 13.25 3.39
CA PRO A 442 -22.40 12.57 3.44
C PRO A 442 -22.88 12.12 2.05
N ALA A 443 -22.32 12.69 0.98
CA ALA A 443 -22.69 12.39 -0.40
C ALA A 443 -21.96 11.15 -0.94
N ASP A 444 -22.60 10.48 -1.89
CA ASP A 444 -22.00 9.35 -2.59
C ASP A 444 -20.73 9.75 -3.35
N ASP A 445 -19.85 8.76 -3.53
CA ASP A 445 -18.59 8.99 -4.24
C ASP A 445 -18.88 9.32 -5.72
N TRP A 446 -18.32 10.42 -6.22
CA TRP A 446 -18.64 10.93 -7.57
C TRP A 446 -18.41 9.90 -8.69
N HIS A 447 -17.37 9.07 -8.54
CA HIS A 447 -17.03 8.04 -9.51
C HIS A 447 -18.04 6.88 -9.52
N THR A 448 -18.72 6.61 -8.41
CA THR A 448 -19.80 5.61 -8.32
C THR A 448 -21.08 6.10 -8.97
N ALA A 449 -21.33 7.41 -8.89
CA ALA A 449 -22.43 8.10 -9.57
C ALA A 449 -22.21 8.25 -11.09
N ALA A 450 -20.98 8.09 -11.57
CA ALA A 450 -20.67 8.20 -12.99
C ALA A 450 -21.44 7.17 -13.83
N ARG A 451 -21.81 7.57 -15.06
CA ARG A 451 -22.52 6.75 -16.04
C ARG A 451 -21.90 6.96 -17.42
N CYS A 452 -22.02 5.95 -18.27
CA CYS A 452 -21.50 6.00 -19.64
C CYS A 452 -22.49 5.38 -20.62
N TRP A 453 -22.66 6.03 -21.76
CA TRP A 453 -23.54 5.56 -22.84
C TRP A 453 -22.85 5.65 -24.20
N HIS A 454 -23.19 4.74 -25.10
CA HIS A 454 -22.89 4.89 -26.52
C HIS A 454 -23.80 5.93 -27.13
N LEU A 455 -23.20 6.89 -27.81
CA LEU A 455 -23.93 7.84 -28.63
C LEU A 455 -24.26 7.16 -29.95
N ASN A 456 -25.55 6.98 -30.23
CA ASN A 456 -25.99 6.64 -31.57
C ASN A 456 -25.62 7.80 -32.49
N THR A 457 -24.55 7.63 -33.25
CA THR A 457 -24.28 8.52 -34.36
C THR A 457 -25.18 8.01 -35.49
N PRO A 458 -26.21 8.77 -35.92
CA PRO A 458 -26.97 8.35 -37.10
C PRO A 458 -25.96 8.22 -38.24
N ALA A 459 -25.95 7.06 -38.90
CA ALA A 459 -25.16 6.87 -40.10
C ALA A 459 -25.54 7.99 -41.07
N LEU A 460 -24.57 8.83 -41.45
CA LEU A 460 -24.77 9.82 -42.49
C LEU A 460 -25.31 9.08 -43.71
N ALA A 461 -26.54 9.40 -44.11
CA ALA A 461 -27.13 8.84 -45.31
C ALA A 461 -26.15 9.06 -46.47
N PRO A 462 -25.90 8.04 -47.31
CA PRO A 462 -25.01 8.20 -48.45
C PRO A 462 -25.50 9.38 -49.31
N PRO A 463 -24.60 10.24 -49.80
CA PRO A 463 -24.98 11.39 -50.62
C PRO A 463 -25.63 10.87 -51.90
N GLY A 464 -26.96 10.92 -51.97
CA GLY A 464 -27.73 10.41 -53.10
C GLY A 464 -29.20 10.10 -52.82
N ALA A 465 -29.65 10.06 -51.57
CA ALA A 465 -31.07 9.88 -51.25
C ALA A 465 -31.69 11.19 -50.73
N CYS A 466 -32.11 12.05 -51.64
CA CYS A 466 -33.28 12.91 -51.42
C CYS A 466 -34.41 12.39 -52.31
N PRO A 467 -35.68 12.50 -51.86
CA PRO A 467 -36.85 11.86 -52.45
C PRO A 467 -37.18 12.32 -53.87
#